data_AF-A0ABD6W5K9-F1
#
_entry.id   AF-A0ABD6W5K9-F1
#
_cell.length_a   1.000
_cell.length_b   1.000
_cell.length_c   1.000
_cell.angle_alpha   90.00
_cell.angle_beta   90.00
_cell.angle_gamma   90.00
#
_symmetry.space_group_name_H-M   'P 1'
#
loop_
_entity.id
_entity.type
_entity.pdbx_description
1 polymer ?
#
loop_
_entity_poly.entity_id
_entity_poly.type
_entity_poly.pdbx_seq_one_letter_code
_entity_poly.pdbx_strand_id
1 'polypeptide(L)'
;MSTRPSTPVTKILMISSSFALGALLLAGCSSAPTDGAAAEATPSLKEAIATFGTFQSGQEEYLNKLTSCLGDHGVQGDSVSQDVRDAADAACAEKIGKEPQPTAKESAAIRVYNSEIRSCIIAKGHKVPDLQADGQWDAEAMTKLMKTDTTLNQDAGACYEELAQ
;
A
#
# COMPACT_ATOMS: atom_id res chain seq x y z
N MET A 1 -18.80 24.60 -57.53
CA MET A 1 -18.00 24.02 -58.63
C MET A 1 -16.98 25.04 -59.07
N SER A 2 -15.70 24.82 -58.76
CA SER A 2 -14.58 25.35 -59.54
C SER A 2 -13.35 24.50 -59.24
N THR A 3 -12.68 24.10 -60.31
CA THR A 3 -11.68 23.04 -60.45
C THR A 3 -10.25 23.51 -60.22
N ARG A 4 -9.43 22.66 -59.55
CA ARG A 4 -7.97 22.33 -59.66
C ARG A 4 -7.03 23.29 -60.44
N PRO A 5 -5.70 23.41 -60.13
CA PRO A 5 -4.80 22.23 -60.00
C PRO A 5 -3.47 22.34 -59.17
N SER A 6 -2.89 21.15 -58.96
CA SER A 6 -1.46 20.73 -59.01
C SER A 6 -0.38 21.17 -57.98
N THR A 7 0.15 20.12 -57.33
CA THR A 7 1.43 19.84 -56.63
C THR A 7 2.71 20.20 -57.42
N PRO A 8 3.93 20.36 -56.80
CA PRO A 8 4.75 19.23 -56.29
C PRO A 8 5.68 19.46 -55.07
N VAL A 9 5.82 18.38 -54.29
CA VAL A 9 7.04 17.74 -53.74
C VAL A 9 8.34 18.58 -53.73
N THR A 10 8.84 18.89 -52.53
CA THR A 10 10.27 19.19 -52.33
C THR A 10 10.94 18.06 -51.57
N LYS A 11 12.07 17.65 -52.13
CA LYS A 11 12.86 16.45 -51.86
C LYS A 11 13.58 16.49 -50.51
N ILE A 12 13.56 15.32 -49.88
CA ILE A 12 14.62 14.66 -49.10
C ILE A 12 16.01 15.34 -49.20
N LEU A 13 16.61 15.62 -48.04
CA LEU A 13 18.05 15.56 -47.88
C LEU A 13 18.37 14.57 -46.74
N MET A 14 18.68 13.33 -47.14
CA MET A 14 19.39 12.40 -46.29
C MET A 14 20.81 12.93 -46.13
N ILE A 15 21.23 13.27 -44.91
CA ILE A 15 22.65 13.26 -44.57
C ILE A 15 22.90 11.95 -43.83
N SER A 16 23.32 10.99 -44.62
CA SER A 16 24.12 9.85 -44.20
C SER A 16 25.45 10.39 -43.66
N SER A 17 25.71 10.17 -42.39
CA SER A 17 27.07 10.15 -41.86
C SER A 17 27.18 9.09 -40.78
N SER A 18 27.76 7.99 -41.21
CA SER A 18 28.14 6.78 -40.49
C SER A 18 29.01 7.04 -39.26
N PHE A 19 28.66 6.34 -38.18
CA PHE A 19 29.49 5.74 -37.13
C PHE A 19 30.72 6.51 -36.60
N ALA A 20 30.57 7.00 -35.36
CA ALA A 20 31.63 6.92 -34.36
C ALA A 20 31.03 6.36 -33.06
N LEU A 21 31.37 5.11 -32.74
CA LEU A 21 31.19 4.52 -31.42
C LEU A 21 32.05 5.31 -30.43
N GLY A 22 31.40 6.05 -29.55
CA GLY A 22 32.03 6.72 -28.42
C GLY A 22 31.12 6.61 -27.21
N ALA A 23 31.38 5.59 -26.38
CA ALA A 23 30.80 5.52 -25.05
C ALA A 23 31.45 6.60 -24.17
N LEU A 24 30.66 7.53 -23.62
CA LEU A 24 30.97 8.31 -22.43
C LEU A 24 29.69 9.01 -21.90
N LEU A 25 29.15 8.39 -20.85
CA LEU A 25 28.53 8.94 -19.63
C LEU A 25 27.64 10.20 -19.69
N LEU A 26 26.36 9.97 -19.39
CA LEU A 26 25.55 10.65 -18.35
C LEU A 26 25.72 12.17 -18.21
N ALA A 27 24.93 12.95 -18.96
CA ALA A 27 24.32 14.20 -18.49
C ALA A 27 23.26 14.67 -19.51
N GLY A 28 22.00 14.81 -19.07
CA GLY A 28 20.92 15.29 -19.94
C GLY A 28 19.61 15.51 -19.19
N CYS A 29 19.54 16.62 -18.47
CA CYS A 29 18.35 17.16 -17.82
C CYS A 29 17.22 17.47 -18.80
N SER A 30 15.97 17.23 -18.40
CA SER A 30 14.88 18.16 -18.71
C SER A 30 13.97 18.30 -17.50
N SER A 31 13.92 19.54 -17.05
CA SER A 31 13.46 20.02 -15.77
C SER A 31 11.96 20.30 -15.79
N ALA A 32 11.25 19.80 -14.80
CA ALA A 32 10.15 20.52 -14.19
C ALA A 32 10.41 20.51 -12.67
N PRO A 33 10.56 21.67 -12.00
CA PRO A 33 10.58 21.70 -10.54
C PRO A 33 9.12 21.56 -10.10
N THR A 34 8.68 20.33 -9.86
CA THR A 34 7.53 20.14 -8.97
C THR A 34 8.12 20.26 -7.57
N ASP A 35 7.56 21.18 -6.79
CA ASP A 35 7.95 21.47 -5.41
C ASP A 35 8.41 20.22 -4.67
N GLY A 36 9.57 20.34 -4.03
CA GLY A 36 10.22 19.27 -3.29
C GLY A 36 9.35 18.77 -2.14
N ALA A 37 8.45 17.85 -2.44
CA ALA A 37 8.24 16.71 -1.58
C ALA A 37 9.58 15.98 -1.58
N ALA A 38 10.40 16.24 -0.56
CA ALA A 38 11.54 15.40 -0.26
C ALA A 38 11.02 13.96 -0.36
N ALA A 39 11.51 13.19 -1.33
CA ALA A 39 11.15 11.80 -1.44
C ALA A 39 11.48 11.18 -0.08
N GLU A 40 10.43 10.85 0.69
CA GLU A 40 10.62 10.27 2.01
C GLU A 40 11.49 9.04 1.82
N ALA A 41 12.66 9.03 2.46
CA ALA A 41 13.58 7.92 2.36
C ALA A 41 12.83 6.64 2.76
N THR A 42 12.83 5.65 1.88
CA THR A 42 12.20 4.35 2.16
C THR A 42 12.89 3.76 3.39
N PRO A 43 12.15 3.41 4.46
CA PRO A 43 12.76 2.86 5.67
C PRO A 43 13.37 1.49 5.37
N SER A 44 14.42 1.12 6.12
CA SER A 44 14.87 -0.27 6.13
C SER A 44 13.78 -1.20 6.69
N LEU A 45 13.83 -2.49 6.40
CA LEU A 45 12.88 -3.46 6.96
C LEU A 45 12.84 -3.40 8.50
N LYS A 46 13.99 -3.30 9.16
CA LYS A 46 14.06 -3.20 10.62
C LYS A 46 13.33 -1.96 11.17
N GLU A 47 13.52 -0.80 10.52
CA GLU A 47 12.82 0.43 10.89
C GLU A 47 11.33 0.34 10.58
N ALA A 48 10.97 -0.31 9.47
CA ALA A 48 9.59 -0.56 9.09
C ALA A 48 8.88 -1.43 10.12
N ILE A 49 9.50 -2.54 10.57
CA ILE A 49 8.96 -3.41 11.63
C ILE A 49 8.75 -2.62 12.93
N ALA A 50 9.75 -1.84 13.37
CA ALA A 50 9.62 -1.06 14.61
C ALA A 50 8.51 0.01 14.51
N THR A 51 8.44 0.71 13.37
CA THR A 51 7.44 1.76 13.13
C THR A 51 6.03 1.16 13.02
N PHE A 52 5.87 0.09 12.24
CA PHE A 52 4.59 -0.58 12.08
C PHE A 52 4.12 -1.23 13.39
N GLY A 53 5.02 -1.83 14.16
CA GLY A 53 4.71 -2.36 15.49
C GLY A 53 4.16 -1.29 16.45
N THR A 54 4.74 -0.08 16.43
CA THR A 54 4.22 1.05 17.24
C THR A 54 2.80 1.43 16.83
N PHE A 55 2.54 1.51 15.53
CA PHE A 55 1.21 1.80 15.00
C PHE A 55 0.19 0.70 15.38
N GLN A 56 0.57 -0.57 15.24
CA GLN A 56 -0.27 -1.71 15.64
C GLN A 56 -0.61 -1.66 17.13
N SER A 57 0.36 -1.39 18.00
CA SER A 57 0.08 -1.23 19.44
C SER A 57 -0.91 -0.11 19.72
N GLY A 58 -0.83 1.01 18.99
CA GLY A 58 -1.81 2.09 19.10
C GLY A 58 -3.22 1.69 18.63
N GLN A 59 -3.32 0.92 17.54
CA GLN A 59 -4.59 0.37 17.08
C GLN A 59 -5.18 -0.63 18.09
N GLU A 60 -4.38 -1.53 18.64
CA GLU A 60 -4.83 -2.48 19.66
C GLU A 60 -5.35 -1.76 20.90
N GLU A 61 -4.65 -0.72 21.36
CA GLU A 61 -5.12 0.10 22.49
C GLU A 61 -6.48 0.75 22.18
N TYR A 62 -6.65 1.29 20.97
CA TYR A 62 -7.92 1.85 20.53
C TYR A 62 -9.04 0.80 20.50
N LEU A 63 -8.80 -0.37 19.90
CA LEU A 63 -9.78 -1.46 19.81
C LEU A 63 -10.18 -1.99 21.19
N ASN A 64 -9.23 -2.06 22.12
CA ASN A 64 -9.49 -2.44 23.51
C ASN A 64 -10.40 -1.42 24.22
N LYS A 65 -10.12 -0.12 24.04
CA LYS A 65 -10.97 0.96 24.59
C LYS A 65 -12.36 0.95 23.96
N LEU A 66 -12.45 0.75 22.64
CA LEU A 66 -13.72 0.66 21.93
C LEU A 66 -14.54 -0.52 22.45
N THR A 67 -13.94 -1.71 22.49
CA THR A 67 -14.60 -2.93 22.99
C THR A 67 -15.10 -2.77 24.42
N SER A 68 -14.29 -2.20 25.31
CA SER A 68 -14.70 -1.92 26.69
C SER A 68 -15.87 -0.93 26.74
N CYS A 69 -15.80 0.14 25.95
CA CYS A 69 -16.87 1.13 25.90
C CYS A 69 -18.19 0.54 25.37
N LEU A 70 -18.14 -0.22 24.28
CA LEU A 70 -19.31 -0.91 23.73
C LEU A 70 -19.92 -1.87 24.75
N GLY A 71 -19.09 -2.58 25.51
CA GLY A 71 -19.51 -3.42 26.63
C GLY A 71 -20.26 -2.64 27.72
N ASP A 72 -19.78 -1.45 28.10
CA ASP A 72 -20.46 -0.56 29.07
C ASP A 72 -21.83 -0.08 28.57
N HIS A 73 -21.99 0.04 27.25
CA HIS A 73 -23.25 0.41 26.59
C HIS A 73 -24.16 -0.78 26.27
N GLY A 74 -23.85 -1.98 26.77
CA GLY A 74 -24.69 -3.17 26.62
C GLY A 74 -24.59 -3.84 25.25
N VAL A 75 -23.58 -3.50 24.45
CA VAL A 75 -23.28 -4.18 23.19
C VAL A 75 -22.48 -5.45 23.50
N GLN A 76 -23.18 -6.52 23.87
CA GLN A 76 -22.59 -7.85 24.10
C GLN A 76 -23.26 -8.89 23.20
N GLY A 77 -22.46 -9.56 22.36
CA GLY A 77 -22.91 -10.60 21.43
C GLY A 77 -23.66 -10.06 20.21
N ASP A 78 -24.20 -10.98 19.40
CA ASP A 78 -24.78 -10.66 18.09
C ASP A 78 -26.24 -10.21 18.16
N SER A 79 -26.93 -10.43 19.27
CA SER A 79 -28.38 -10.22 19.43
C SER A 79 -28.80 -8.78 19.74
N VAL A 80 -27.89 -7.81 19.65
CA VAL A 80 -28.15 -6.40 19.95
C VAL A 80 -28.72 -5.69 18.72
N SER A 81 -29.81 -4.94 18.89
CA SER A 81 -30.45 -4.18 17.81
C SER A 81 -29.52 -3.12 17.23
N GLN A 82 -29.64 -2.83 15.93
CA GLN A 82 -28.82 -1.84 15.25
C GLN A 82 -28.86 -0.46 15.93
N ASP A 83 -30.03 0.02 16.35
CA ASP A 83 -30.18 1.32 17.03
C ASP A 83 -29.33 1.43 18.31
N VAL A 84 -29.18 0.33 19.05
CA VAL A 84 -28.36 0.29 20.28
C VAL A 84 -26.88 0.29 19.93
N ARG A 85 -26.49 -0.42 18.86
CA ARG A 85 -25.11 -0.40 18.35
C ARG A 85 -24.72 0.99 17.87
N ASP A 86 -25.54 1.61 17.02
CA ASP A 86 -25.27 2.93 16.47
C ASP A 86 -25.18 4.00 17.57
N ALA A 87 -26.06 3.93 18.57
CA ALA A 87 -26.02 4.84 19.72
C ALA A 87 -24.77 4.63 20.58
N ALA A 88 -24.37 3.38 20.81
CA ALA A 88 -23.15 3.04 21.54
C ALA A 88 -21.90 3.48 20.78
N ASP A 89 -21.84 3.24 19.47
CA ASP A 89 -20.74 3.65 18.59
C ASP A 89 -20.55 5.17 18.63
N ALA A 90 -21.64 5.93 18.51
CA ALA A 90 -21.60 7.39 18.59
C ALA A 90 -21.10 7.88 19.96
N ALA A 91 -21.60 7.31 21.06
CA ALA A 91 -21.16 7.68 22.41
C ALA A 91 -19.70 7.29 22.68
N CYS A 92 -19.27 6.12 22.19
CA CYS A 92 -17.91 5.63 22.34
C CYS A 92 -16.92 6.45 21.52
N ALA A 93 -17.27 6.84 20.29
CA ALA A 93 -16.43 7.70 19.46
C ALA A 93 -16.15 9.07 20.12
N GLU A 94 -17.12 9.65 20.84
CA GLU A 94 -16.91 10.88 21.61
C GLU A 94 -15.96 10.66 22.80
N LYS A 95 -16.08 9.51 23.48
CA LYS A 95 -15.33 9.19 24.70
C LYS A 95 -13.89 8.78 24.44
N ILE A 96 -13.65 7.91 23.47
CA ILE A 96 -12.34 7.28 23.24
C ILE A 96 -11.51 8.01 22.18
N GLY A 97 -12.14 8.93 21.44
CA GLY A 97 -11.54 9.61 20.31
C GLY A 97 -11.67 8.80 19.01
N LYS A 98 -10.97 9.28 17.98
CA LYS A 98 -11.00 8.67 16.65
C LYS A 98 -10.04 7.49 16.57
N GLU A 99 -10.38 6.54 15.71
CA GLU A 99 -9.48 5.46 15.31
C GLU A 99 -8.14 6.03 14.79
N PRO A 100 -7.00 5.55 15.31
CA PRO A 100 -5.69 5.95 14.81
C PRO A 100 -5.58 5.68 13.31
N GLN A 101 -5.20 6.72 12.56
CA GLN A 101 -4.88 6.60 11.14
C GLN A 101 -3.36 6.64 10.97
N PRO A 102 -2.77 5.85 10.06
CA PRO A 102 -1.34 5.84 9.88
C PRO A 102 -0.88 7.20 9.33
N THR A 103 0.20 7.72 9.90
CA THR A 103 0.95 8.85 9.34
C THR A 103 1.63 8.46 8.02
N ALA A 104 2.20 9.43 7.29
CA ALA A 104 2.97 9.15 6.07
C ALA A 104 4.14 8.18 6.34
N LYS A 105 4.88 8.41 7.44
CA LYS A 105 5.96 7.55 7.91
C LYS A 105 5.49 6.12 8.21
N GLU A 106 4.37 5.97 8.93
CA GLU A 106 3.80 4.65 9.22
C GLU A 106 3.29 3.96 7.96
N SER A 107 2.69 4.71 7.03
CA SER A 107 2.25 4.18 5.73
C SER A 107 3.43 3.70 4.86
N ALA A 108 4.56 4.40 4.90
CA ALA A 108 5.79 3.94 4.25
C ALA A 108 6.33 2.65 4.90
N ALA A 109 6.29 2.56 6.22
CA ALA A 109 6.67 1.35 6.95
C ALA A 109 5.76 0.16 6.63
N ILE A 110 4.44 0.36 6.60
CA ILE A 110 3.45 -0.67 6.23
C ILE A 110 3.75 -1.21 4.83
N ARG A 111 4.04 -0.33 3.86
CA ARG A 111 4.41 -0.72 2.49
C ARG A 111 5.63 -1.62 2.44
N VAL A 112 6.71 -1.24 3.12
CA VAL A 112 7.94 -2.06 3.16
C VAL A 112 7.64 -3.40 3.82
N TYR A 113 7.03 -3.40 4.99
CA TYR A 113 6.72 -4.61 5.74
C TYR A 113 5.83 -5.58 4.96
N ASN A 114 4.69 -5.11 4.42
CA ASN A 114 3.78 -5.95 3.66
C ASN A 114 4.41 -6.44 2.34
N SER A 115 5.28 -5.65 1.71
CA SER A 115 6.01 -6.08 0.51
C SER A 115 6.95 -7.25 0.80
N GLU A 116 7.65 -7.22 1.93
CA GLU A 116 8.53 -8.33 2.35
C GLU A 116 7.72 -9.58 2.70
N ILE A 117 6.63 -9.44 3.47
CA ILE A 117 5.72 -10.57 3.76
C ILE A 117 5.17 -11.17 2.46
N ARG A 118 4.70 -10.33 1.54
CA ARG A 118 4.20 -10.79 0.24
C ARG A 118 5.27 -11.54 -0.53
N SER A 119 6.49 -11.03 -0.56
CA SER A 119 7.61 -11.67 -1.27
C SER A 119 7.95 -13.03 -0.67
N CYS A 120 7.97 -13.15 0.65
CA CYS A 120 8.16 -14.42 1.35
C CYS A 120 7.03 -15.43 1.02
N ILE A 121 5.77 -15.00 1.09
CA ILE A 121 4.61 -15.85 0.78
C ILE A 121 4.67 -16.35 -0.68
N ILE A 122 5.04 -15.48 -1.63
CA ILE A 122 5.23 -15.87 -3.04
C ILE A 122 6.37 -16.88 -3.19
N ALA A 123 7.49 -16.68 -2.47
CA ALA A 123 8.63 -17.59 -2.52
C ALA A 123 8.28 -19.00 -2.02
N LYS A 124 7.30 -19.12 -1.12
CA LYS A 124 6.74 -20.41 -0.66
C LYS A 124 5.73 -21.03 -1.64
N GLY A 125 5.43 -20.36 -2.77
CA GLY A 125 4.64 -20.91 -3.88
C GLY A 125 3.20 -20.43 -3.95
N HIS A 126 2.79 -19.51 -3.07
CA HIS A 126 1.43 -18.98 -3.04
C HIS A 126 1.18 -17.94 -4.12
N LYS A 127 -0.07 -17.86 -4.57
CA LYS A 127 -0.54 -16.83 -5.50
C LYS A 127 -1.39 -15.81 -4.74
N VAL A 128 -0.71 -14.85 -4.12
CA VAL A 128 -1.35 -13.75 -3.40
C VAL A 128 -1.62 -12.55 -4.32
N PRO A 129 -2.67 -11.75 -4.05
CA PRO A 129 -2.93 -10.51 -4.78
C PRO A 129 -1.77 -9.52 -4.66
N ASP A 130 -1.74 -8.55 -5.57
CA ASP A 130 -0.88 -7.38 -5.41
C ASP A 130 -1.35 -6.54 -4.22
N LEU A 131 -0.40 -5.87 -3.57
CA LEU A 131 -0.73 -4.87 -2.55
C LEU A 131 -1.41 -3.66 -3.21
N GLN A 132 -2.29 -3.03 -2.45
CA GLN A 132 -2.88 -1.76 -2.83
C GLN A 132 -1.82 -0.64 -2.83
N ALA A 133 -2.15 0.52 -3.41
CA ALA A 133 -1.21 1.64 -3.56
C ALA A 133 -0.69 2.21 -2.22
N ASP A 134 -1.47 2.05 -1.16
CA ASP A 134 -1.13 2.39 0.23
C ASP A 134 -0.34 1.29 0.95
N GLY A 135 -0.08 0.16 0.28
CA GLY A 135 0.61 -1.01 0.83
C GLY A 135 -0.28 -2.00 1.55
N GLN A 136 -1.59 -1.77 1.61
CA GLN A 136 -2.51 -2.67 2.30
C GLN A 136 -2.83 -3.91 1.48
N TRP A 137 -3.18 -4.97 2.18
CA TRP A 137 -3.73 -6.18 1.57
C TRP A 137 -5.17 -5.92 1.11
N ASP A 138 -5.55 -6.47 -0.05
CA ASP A 138 -6.95 -6.59 -0.41
C ASP A 138 -7.63 -7.63 0.49
N ALA A 139 -8.39 -7.14 1.47
CA ALA A 139 -9.06 -7.99 2.46
C ALA A 139 -10.04 -8.98 1.84
N GLU A 140 -10.77 -8.59 0.79
CA GLU A 140 -11.73 -9.47 0.12
C GLU A 140 -10.99 -10.57 -0.65
N ALA A 141 -9.97 -10.19 -1.42
CA ALA A 141 -9.15 -11.13 -2.19
C ALA A 141 -8.41 -12.11 -1.28
N MET A 142 -7.81 -11.62 -0.18
CA MET A 142 -7.14 -12.47 0.81
C MET A 142 -8.12 -13.41 1.52
N THR A 143 -9.30 -12.93 1.92
CA THR A 143 -10.35 -13.77 2.52
C THR A 143 -10.79 -14.89 1.57
N LYS A 144 -10.93 -14.58 0.28
CA LYS A 144 -11.27 -15.59 -0.73
C LYS A 144 -10.14 -16.60 -0.91
N LEU A 145 -8.89 -16.13 -0.96
CA LEU A 145 -7.71 -16.99 -1.13
C LEU A 145 -7.54 -17.97 0.05
N MET A 146 -7.67 -17.49 1.29
CA MET A 146 -7.55 -18.32 2.50
C MET A 146 -8.56 -19.48 2.57
N LYS A 147 -9.69 -19.39 1.86
CA LYS A 147 -10.66 -20.50 1.76
C LYS A 147 -10.22 -21.61 0.82
N THR A 148 -9.33 -21.30 -0.13
CA THR A 148 -8.90 -22.22 -1.19
C THR A 148 -7.46 -22.68 -1.02
N ASP A 149 -6.63 -21.88 -0.37
CA ASP A 149 -5.22 -22.16 -0.12
C ASP A 149 -5.03 -22.52 1.36
N THR A 150 -5.00 -23.82 1.63
CA THR A 150 -5.05 -24.35 3.01
C THR A 150 -3.73 -24.23 3.75
N THR A 151 -2.59 -24.00 3.06
CA THR A 151 -1.29 -23.83 3.71
C THR A 151 -0.90 -22.37 3.88
N LEU A 152 -1.59 -21.44 3.19
CA LEU A 152 -1.31 -20.00 3.24
C LEU A 152 -1.17 -19.44 4.66
N ASN A 153 -2.05 -19.79 5.59
CA ASN A 153 -1.97 -19.27 6.96
C ASN A 153 -0.72 -19.75 7.70
N GLN A 154 -0.36 -21.03 7.53
CA GLN A 154 0.84 -21.59 8.15
C GLN A 154 2.10 -20.95 7.57
N ASP A 155 2.16 -20.83 6.24
CA ASP A 155 3.31 -20.29 5.53
C ASP A 155 3.45 -18.77 5.74
N ALA A 156 2.35 -18.03 5.84
CA ALA A 156 2.35 -16.63 6.26
C ALA A 156 2.87 -16.49 7.70
N GLY A 157 2.45 -17.38 8.62
CA GLY A 157 2.99 -17.47 9.99
C GLY A 157 4.51 -17.63 10.01
N ALA A 158 5.03 -18.57 9.22
CA ALA A 158 6.49 -18.76 9.09
C ALA A 158 7.18 -17.51 8.52
N CYS A 159 6.58 -16.83 7.53
CA CYS A 159 7.11 -15.58 7.02
C CYS A 159 7.19 -14.48 8.08
N TYR A 160 6.18 -14.35 8.95
CA TYR A 160 6.22 -13.41 10.06
C TYR A 160 7.38 -13.70 11.03
N GLU A 161 7.59 -14.98 11.36
CA GLU A 161 8.69 -15.42 12.24
C GLU A 161 10.06 -15.21 11.59
N GLU A 162 10.19 -15.43 10.29
CA GLU A 162 11.43 -15.22 9.53
C GLU A 162 11.80 -13.73 9.48
N LEU A 163 10.84 -12.83 9.26
CA LEU A 163 11.10 -11.39 9.23
C LEU A 163 11.36 -10.77 10.61
N ALA A 164 10.97 -11.45 11.69
CA ALA A 164 11.17 -10.98 13.06
C ALA A 164 12.59 -11.24 13.61
N GLN A 165 13.41 -12.04 12.90
CA GLN A 165 14.79 -12.40 13.28
C GLN A 165 15.81 -11.37 12.81
#